data_AF-A0A3G2C2B6-F1
#
_entry.id   AF-A0A3G2C2B6-F1
#
_cell.length_a   1.000
_cell.length_b   1.000
_cell.length_c   1.000
_cell.angle_alpha   90.00
_cell.angle_beta   90.00
_cell.angle_gamma   90.00
#
_symmetry.space_group_name_H-M   'P 1'
#
loop_
_entity.id
_entity.type
_entity.pdbx_description
1 polymer ?
#
loop_
_entity_poly.entity_id
_entity_poly.type
_entity_poly.pdbx_seq_one_letter_code
_entity_poly.pdbx_strand_id
1 'polypeptide(L)'
;TENVQGQVKYVMLNPSSKLKGEKDWQKYETARKLAKSIDKIRSEYRDDWKSKEMRIRQRAVALYFIDKLALRAGNEKDEDQADTVGCCSLRVEHIKLHEQKDGREYV
;
A
#
# COMPACT_ATOMS: atom_id res chain seq x y z
N THR A 1 22.96 12.26 13.87
CA THR A 1 21.55 12.55 13.55
C THR A 1 21.50 13.81 12.71
N GLU A 2 20.68 13.85 11.68
CA GLU A 2 20.52 15.04 10.84
C GLU A 2 19.64 16.09 11.55
N ASN A 3 19.88 17.38 11.30
CA ASN A 3 19.41 18.49 12.13
C ASN A 3 18.01 19.03 11.77
N VAL A 4 17.48 18.75 10.57
CA VAL A 4 16.13 19.21 10.18
C VAL A 4 15.06 18.28 10.70
N GLN A 5 15.22 16.96 10.56
CA GLN A 5 14.18 15.98 10.93
C GLN A 5 14.58 15.08 12.10
N GLY A 6 15.78 15.23 12.66
CA GLY A 6 16.22 14.37 13.76
C GLY A 6 16.41 12.91 13.36
N GLN A 7 16.52 12.60 12.05
CA GLN A 7 16.64 11.23 11.57
C GLN A 7 18.09 10.74 11.56
N VAL A 8 18.27 9.44 11.78
CA VAL A 8 19.58 8.79 11.70
C VAL A 8 19.99 8.64 10.23
N LYS A 9 21.23 8.99 9.91
CA LYS A 9 21.83 8.78 8.58
C LYS A 9 22.82 7.61 8.67
N TYR A 10 22.87 6.80 7.62
CA TYR A 10 23.68 5.59 7.57
C TYR A 10 24.58 5.60 6.34
N VAL A 11 25.81 5.10 6.49
CA VAL A 11 26.67 4.71 5.37
C VAL A 11 26.43 3.23 5.12
N MET A 12 26.03 2.87 3.90
CA MET A 12 25.72 1.50 3.51
C MET A 12 26.57 1.03 2.33
N LEU A 13 26.71 -0.29 2.18
CA LEU A 13 27.42 -0.89 1.06
C LEU A 13 26.72 -0.61 -0.29
N ASN A 14 27.50 -0.62 -1.37
CA ASN A 14 27.04 -0.48 -2.75
C ASN A 14 25.98 -1.56 -3.11
N PRO A 15 24.98 -1.26 -3.96
CA PRO A 15 24.06 -2.26 -4.50
C PRO A 15 24.69 -3.55 -5.05
N SER A 16 25.91 -3.48 -5.61
CA SER A 16 26.65 -4.65 -6.10
C SER A 16 27.23 -5.55 -4.99
N SER A 17 27.17 -5.13 -3.73
CA SER A 17 27.62 -5.93 -2.60
C SER A 17 26.73 -7.16 -2.38
N LYS A 18 27.34 -8.27 -1.95
CA LYS A 18 26.63 -9.52 -1.65
C LYS A 18 25.41 -9.31 -0.74
N LEU A 19 25.57 -8.55 0.35
CA LEU A 19 24.50 -8.27 1.31
C LEU A 19 23.29 -7.55 0.69
N LYS A 20 23.51 -6.59 -0.22
CA LYS A 20 22.42 -5.87 -0.89
C LYS A 20 21.77 -6.75 -1.96
N GLY A 21 22.59 -7.48 -2.72
CA GLY A 21 22.13 -8.43 -3.74
C GLY A 21 21.26 -9.56 -3.16
N GLU A 22 21.66 -10.15 -2.04
CA GLU A 22 20.88 -11.20 -1.37
C GLU A 22 19.51 -10.69 -0.89
N LYS A 23 19.45 -9.48 -0.33
CA LYS A 23 18.18 -8.85 0.06
C LYS A 23 17.28 -8.56 -1.14
N ASP A 24 17.86 -8.10 -2.24
CA ASP A 24 17.11 -7.82 -3.47
C ASP A 24 16.57 -9.10 -4.10
N TRP A 25 17.36 -10.18 -4.10
CA TRP A 25 16.90 -11.51 -4.49
C TRP A 25 15.74 -11.99 -3.61
N GLN A 26 15.86 -11.88 -2.29
CA GLN A 26 14.78 -12.24 -1.35
C GLN A 26 13.49 -11.41 -1.56
N LYS A 27 13.62 -10.11 -1.89
CA LYS A 27 12.49 -9.25 -2.25
C LYS A 27 11.71 -9.83 -3.43
N TYR A 28 12.39 -10.26 -4.49
CA TYR A 28 11.73 -10.87 -5.64
C TYR A 28 11.17 -12.26 -5.34
N GLU A 29 11.88 -13.10 -4.57
CA GLU A 29 11.34 -14.39 -4.15
C GLU A 29 10.06 -14.25 -3.31
N THR A 30 9.96 -13.20 -2.51
CA THR A 30 8.74 -12.89 -1.75
C THR A 30 7.58 -12.53 -2.68
N ALA A 31 7.83 -11.70 -3.70
CA ALA A 31 6.83 -11.40 -4.72
C ALA A 31 6.40 -12.64 -5.52
N ARG A 32 7.34 -13.54 -5.86
CA ARG A 32 7.05 -14.81 -6.54
C ARG A 32 6.21 -15.75 -5.68
N LYS A 33 6.42 -15.76 -4.36
CA LYS A 33 5.55 -16.50 -3.42
C LYS A 33 4.15 -15.92 -3.38
N LEU A 34 4.01 -14.59 -3.29
CA LEU A 34 2.72 -13.92 -3.33
C LEU A 34 1.95 -14.23 -4.63
N ALA A 35 2.64 -14.24 -5.77
CA ALA A 35 2.02 -14.57 -7.06
C ALA A 35 1.37 -15.97 -7.07
N LYS A 36 1.88 -16.93 -6.29
CA LYS A 36 1.28 -18.28 -6.18
C LYS A 36 0.01 -18.32 -5.34
N SER A 37 -0.22 -17.35 -4.46
CA SER A 37 -1.36 -17.32 -3.54
C SER A 37 -2.29 -16.12 -3.74
N ILE A 38 -2.03 -15.28 -4.74
CA ILE A 38 -2.73 -14.00 -4.91
C ILE A 38 -4.23 -14.18 -5.16
N ASP A 39 -4.62 -15.20 -5.93
CA ASP A 39 -6.04 -15.41 -6.25
C ASP A 39 -6.86 -15.83 -5.04
N LYS A 40 -6.26 -16.60 -4.12
CA LYS A 40 -6.86 -16.91 -2.82
C LYS A 40 -7.09 -15.64 -2.01
N ILE A 41 -6.06 -14.79 -1.88
CA ILE A 41 -6.15 -13.51 -1.15
C ILE A 41 -7.22 -12.60 -1.76
N ARG A 42 -7.33 -12.60 -3.10
CA ARG A 42 -8.36 -11.84 -3.83
C ARG A 42 -9.77 -12.33 -3.59
N SER A 43 -9.95 -13.64 -3.45
CA SER A 43 -11.24 -14.20 -3.02
C SER A 43 -11.57 -13.74 -1.60
N GLU A 44 -10.62 -13.90 -0.67
CA GLU A 44 -10.81 -13.56 0.74
C GLU A 44 -11.20 -12.08 0.95
N TYR A 45 -10.47 -11.13 0.34
CA TYR A 45 -10.84 -9.72 0.53
C TYR A 45 -12.17 -9.35 -0.15
N ARG A 46 -12.58 -10.04 -1.23
CA ARG A 46 -13.88 -9.80 -1.87
C ARG A 46 -15.02 -10.30 -1.00
N ASP A 47 -14.83 -11.42 -0.32
CA ASP A 47 -15.80 -11.94 0.65
C ASP A 47 -15.89 -11.01 1.87
N ASP A 48 -14.74 -10.48 2.34
CA ASP A 48 -14.65 -9.54 3.45
C ASP A 48 -15.42 -8.21 3.20
N TRP A 49 -15.70 -7.83 1.95
CA TRP A 49 -16.53 -6.64 1.64
C TRP A 49 -17.93 -6.72 2.23
N LYS A 50 -18.43 -7.94 2.47
CA LYS A 50 -19.76 -8.20 3.04
C LYS A 50 -19.72 -8.46 4.55
N SER A 51 -18.55 -8.32 5.19
CA SER A 51 -18.42 -8.54 6.63
C SER A 51 -19.28 -7.56 7.44
N LYS A 52 -19.82 -8.04 8.56
CA LYS A 52 -20.58 -7.21 9.51
C LYS A 52 -19.67 -6.19 10.21
N GLU A 53 -18.38 -6.51 10.33
CA GLU A 53 -17.40 -5.64 10.98
C GLU A 53 -16.85 -4.58 10.02
N MET A 54 -16.99 -3.30 10.38
CA MET A 54 -16.50 -2.18 9.56
C MET A 54 -14.98 -2.25 9.33
N ARG A 55 -14.20 -2.60 10.37
CA ARG A 55 -12.74 -2.70 10.28
C ARG A 55 -12.30 -3.72 9.22
N ILE A 56 -13.02 -4.84 9.11
CA ILE A 56 -12.73 -5.87 8.10
C ILE A 56 -13.03 -5.33 6.70
N ARG A 57 -14.19 -4.68 6.51
CA ARG A 57 -14.55 -4.04 5.23
C ARG A 57 -13.54 -2.97 4.81
N GLN A 58 -13.13 -2.08 5.71
CA GLN A 58 -12.11 -1.05 5.45
C GLN A 58 -10.79 -1.66 5.01
N ARG A 59 -10.29 -2.67 5.75
CA ARG A 59 -9.06 -3.40 5.38
C ARG A 59 -9.16 -4.02 3.99
N ALA A 60 -10.29 -4.65 3.69
CA ALA A 60 -10.51 -5.32 2.42
C ALA A 60 -10.57 -4.35 1.23
N VAL A 61 -11.21 -3.20 1.39
CA VAL A 61 -11.23 -2.14 0.36
C VAL A 61 -9.84 -1.53 0.17
N ALA A 62 -9.11 -1.25 1.26
CA ALA A 62 -7.74 -0.78 1.17
C ALA A 62 -6.82 -1.78 0.46
N LEU A 63 -6.94 -3.07 0.78
CA LEU A 63 -6.16 -4.13 0.12
C LEU A 63 -6.50 -4.22 -1.37
N TYR A 64 -7.77 -4.04 -1.74
CA TYR A 64 -8.20 -3.97 -3.14
C TYR A 64 -7.55 -2.79 -3.89
N PHE A 65 -7.51 -1.59 -3.29
CA PHE A 65 -6.82 -0.44 -3.91
C PHE A 65 -5.32 -0.67 -4.06
N ILE A 66 -4.67 -1.29 -3.08
CA ILE A 66 -3.25 -1.65 -3.18
C ILE A 66 -3.03 -2.68 -4.29
N ASP A 67 -3.85 -3.73 -4.40
CA ASP A 67 -3.72 -4.77 -5.45
C ASP A 67 -3.99 -4.22 -6.86
N LYS A 68 -5.05 -3.42 -7.03
CA LYS A 68 -5.51 -3.00 -8.37
C LYS A 68 -4.90 -1.71 -8.87
N LEU A 69 -4.64 -0.77 -7.96
CA LEU A 69 -4.15 0.57 -8.30
C LEU A 69 -2.68 0.76 -7.91
N ALA A 70 -2.05 -0.26 -7.31
CA ALA A 70 -0.66 -0.22 -6.85
C ALA A 70 -0.37 0.95 -5.89
N LEU A 71 -1.35 1.34 -5.08
CA LEU A 71 -1.16 2.37 -4.06
C LEU A 71 -0.14 1.89 -3.01
N ARG A 72 0.69 2.82 -2.52
CA ARG A 72 1.53 2.56 -1.34
C ARG A 72 0.66 2.47 -0.09
N ALA A 73 1.11 1.75 0.93
CA ALA A 73 0.37 1.55 2.19
C ALA A 73 -0.11 2.87 2.81
N GLY A 74 0.75 3.90 2.87
CA GLY A 74 0.38 5.21 3.41
C GLY A 74 0.42 5.21 4.94
N ASN A 75 1.62 5.42 5.50
CA ASN A 75 1.77 5.61 6.94
C ASN A 75 1.28 7.00 7.34
N GLU A 76 0.85 7.13 8.59
CA GLU A 76 0.64 8.44 9.21
C GLU A 76 1.95 9.22 9.25
N LYS A 77 1.82 10.54 9.17
CA LYS A 77 2.93 11.49 9.17
C LYS A 77 2.72 12.49 10.29
N ASP A 78 3.83 12.98 10.82
CA ASP A 78 3.83 14.09 11.77
C ASP A 78 3.50 15.41 11.06
N GLU A 79 3.04 16.41 11.82
CA GLU A 79 2.59 17.71 11.30
C GLU A 79 3.69 18.47 10.54
N ASP A 80 4.96 18.24 10.87
CA ASP A 80 6.13 18.90 10.23
C ASP A 80 6.54 18.24 8.89
N GLN A 81 5.83 17.20 8.46
CA GLN A 81 6.10 16.52 7.19
C GLN A 81 5.13 16.99 6.09
N ALA A 82 5.60 17.00 4.85
CA ALA A 82 4.74 17.34 3.71
C ALA A 82 3.49 16.43 3.65
N ASP A 83 2.32 17.04 3.48
CA ASP A 83 1.03 16.36 3.38
C ASP A 83 0.95 15.56 2.07
N THR A 84 1.32 14.29 2.16
CA THR A 84 1.17 13.32 1.09
C THR A 84 0.55 12.07 1.67
N VAL A 85 -0.42 11.50 0.97
CA VAL A 85 -1.17 10.33 1.44
C VAL A 85 -0.84 9.06 0.66
N GLY A 86 -1.13 7.91 1.27
CA GLY A 86 -1.21 6.61 0.61
C GLY A 86 -2.54 5.95 0.95
N CYS A 87 -2.71 4.67 0.61
CA CYS A 87 -3.99 3.99 0.68
C CYS A 87 -4.68 4.08 2.05
N CYS A 88 -3.95 3.82 3.14
CA CYS A 88 -4.47 3.81 4.50
C CYS A 88 -4.59 5.22 5.12
N SER A 89 -4.00 6.23 4.51
CA SER A 89 -4.08 7.63 4.94
C SER A 89 -4.92 8.51 4.01
N LEU A 90 -5.68 7.90 3.09
CA LEU A 90 -6.67 8.61 2.28
C LEU A 90 -7.73 9.26 3.19
N ARG A 91 -8.12 10.48 2.81
CA ARG A 91 -9.17 11.27 3.44
C ARG A 91 -10.35 11.36 2.48
N VAL A 92 -11.53 11.68 3.02
CA VAL A 92 -12.79 11.76 2.25
C VAL A 92 -12.66 12.72 1.05
N GLU A 93 -11.94 13.83 1.22
CA GLU A 93 -11.72 14.83 0.16
C GLU A 93 -10.94 14.31 -1.06
N HIS A 94 -10.20 13.19 -0.93
CA HIS A 94 -9.39 12.63 -2.02
C HIS A 94 -10.18 11.74 -2.98
N ILE A 95 -11.43 11.38 -2.64
CA ILE A 95 -12.22 10.44 -3.41
C ILE A 95 -13.57 11.07 -3.73
N LYS A 96 -13.95 11.01 -5.01
CA LYS A 96 -15.28 11.38 -5.47
C LYS A 96 -15.92 10.17 -6.13
N LEU A 97 -17.11 9.79 -5.66
CA LEU A 97 -17.90 8.69 -6.22
C LEU A 97 -18.94 9.26 -7.18
N HIS A 98 -19.14 8.60 -8.30
CA HIS A 98 -20.09 8.95 -9.34
C HIS A 98 -20.99 7.75 -9.66
N GLU A 99 -22.31 7.94 -9.60
CA GLU A 99 -23.26 6.91 -10.06
C GLU A 99 -23.11 6.68 -11.58
N GLN A 100 -22.84 7.74 -12.33
CA GLN A 100 -22.51 7.67 -13.74
C GLN A 100 -21.48 8.74 -14.13
N LYS A 101 -20.45 8.37 -14.91
CA LYS A 101 -19.48 9.31 -15.50
C LYS A 101 -18.83 8.68 -16.73
N ASP A 102 -18.59 9.48 -17.77
CA ASP A 102 -17.92 9.06 -19.01
C ASP A 102 -18.55 7.79 -19.65
N GLY A 103 -19.87 7.63 -19.53
CA GLY A 103 -20.63 6.48 -20.05
C GLY A 103 -20.48 5.19 -19.22
N ARG A 104 -19.91 5.26 -18.01
CA ARG A 104 -19.74 4.12 -17.08
C ARG A 104 -20.56 4.34 -15.81
N GLU A 105 -21.09 3.26 -15.26
CA GLU A 105 -21.84 3.25 -14.00
C GLU A 105 -20.91 2.95 -12.80
N TYR A 106 -21.20 3.55 -11.64
CA TYR A 106 -20.51 3.36 -10.35
C TYR A 106 -18.99 3.56 -10.40
N VAL A 107 -18.54 4.73 -10.83
CA VAL A 107 -17.13 5.09 -11.06
C VAL A 107 -16.60 6.21 -10.19
#